data_AF-A0A1W9Q7V0-F1
#
_entry.id   AF-A0A1W9Q7V0-F1
#
_cell.length_a   1.000
_cell.length_b   1.000
_cell.length_c   1.000
_cell.angle_alpha   90.00
_cell.angle_beta   90.00
_cell.angle_gamma   90.00
#
_symmetry.space_group_name_H-M   'P 1'
#
loop_
_entity.id
_entity.type
_entity.pdbx_description
1 polymer ?
#
loop_
_entity_poly.entity_id
_entity_poly.type
_entity_poly.pdbx_seq_one_letter_code
_entity_poly.pdbx_strand_id
1 'polypeptide(L)'
;MATKRANTCKTCFGTGEVGSESGAASCPDCGGSGELPDTSVLVEWRARDIEAHHMKRQAPESADVLWLVSELRRARTALAEILSLASEVEDSDLSVALRAIANRALQVYRTTPVDES
;
A
#
# COMPACT_ATOMS: atom_id res chain seq x y z
N MET A 1 -0.10 9.66 -27.92
CA MET A 1 0.87 9.34 -26.85
C MET A 1 0.10 8.62 -25.76
N ALA A 2 0.42 7.36 -25.47
CA ALA A 2 -0.25 6.60 -24.43
C ALA A 2 0.08 7.21 -23.07
N THR A 3 -0.93 7.70 -22.36
CA THR A 3 -0.83 8.07 -20.94
C THR A 3 -0.30 6.85 -20.19
N LYS A 4 0.96 6.88 -19.77
CA LYS A 4 1.54 5.87 -18.89
C LYS A 4 0.64 5.84 -17.65
N ARG A 5 -0.18 4.79 -17.50
CA ARG A 5 -1.07 4.67 -16.34
C ARG A 5 -0.19 4.78 -15.11
N ALA A 6 -0.50 5.71 -14.20
CA ALA A 6 0.33 6.01 -13.03
C ALA A 6 0.70 4.77 -12.18
N ASN A 7 -0.03 3.66 -12.37
CA ASN A 7 0.15 2.39 -11.68
C ASN A 7 0.88 1.30 -12.45
N THR A 8 1.42 1.57 -13.65
CA THR A 8 2.20 0.54 -14.35
C THR A 8 3.37 0.08 -13.46
N CYS A 9 3.48 -1.24 -13.26
CA CYS A 9 4.54 -1.82 -12.46
C CYS A 9 5.91 -1.45 -13.05
N LYS A 10 6.81 -0.91 -12.21
CA LYS A 10 8.13 -0.44 -12.66
C LYS A 10 9.14 -1.56 -12.86
N THR A 11 8.82 -2.77 -12.44
CA THR A 11 9.69 -3.95 -12.52
C THR A 11 9.45 -4.74 -13.80
N CYS A 12 8.18 -5.06 -14.10
CA CYS A 12 7.80 -5.76 -15.33
C CYS A 12 7.32 -4.82 -16.44
N PHE A 13 7.29 -3.50 -16.20
CA PHE A 13 6.85 -2.49 -17.16
C PHE A 13 5.45 -2.76 -17.76
N GLY A 14 4.56 -3.40 -17.00
CA GLY A 14 3.19 -3.70 -17.44
C GLY A 14 2.99 -5.11 -17.96
N THR A 15 4.04 -5.92 -18.14
CA THR A 15 3.88 -7.29 -18.69
C THR A 15 3.33 -8.28 -17.68
N GLY A 16 3.48 -8.01 -16.37
CA GLY A 16 3.14 -8.95 -15.31
C GLY A 16 4.21 -10.01 -15.07
N GLU A 17 5.25 -10.09 -15.90
CA GLU A 17 6.25 -11.17 -15.85
C GLU A 17 7.68 -10.63 -15.81
N VAL A 18 8.57 -11.38 -15.17
CA VAL A 18 10.02 -11.15 -15.16
C VAL A 18 10.75 -12.42 -15.60
N GLY A 19 11.92 -12.26 -16.21
CA GLY A 19 12.76 -13.40 -16.58
C GLY A 19 13.34 -14.09 -15.34
N SER A 20 13.31 -15.42 -15.31
CA SER A 20 13.97 -16.25 -14.29
C SER A 20 14.78 -17.37 -14.95
N GLU A 21 15.62 -18.07 -14.17
CA GLU A 21 16.43 -19.20 -14.65
C GLU A 21 15.58 -20.34 -15.23
N SER A 22 14.30 -20.42 -14.86
CA SER A 22 13.34 -21.44 -15.32
C SER A 22 12.39 -20.96 -16.41
N GLY A 23 12.57 -19.74 -16.94
CA GLY A 23 11.66 -19.09 -17.88
C GLY A 23 10.91 -17.89 -17.29
N ALA A 24 9.82 -17.46 -17.93
CA ALA A 24 9.01 -16.35 -17.42
C ALA A 24 8.36 -16.71 -16.07
N ALA A 25 8.53 -15.83 -15.09
CA ALA A 25 7.92 -15.95 -13.77
C ALA A 25 7.05 -14.73 -13.49
N SER A 26 6.02 -14.93 -12.66
CA SER A 26 5.14 -13.83 -12.23
C SER A 26 5.95 -12.75 -11.51
N CYS A 27 5.74 -11.49 -11.88
CA CYS A 27 6.47 -10.36 -11.31
C CYS A 27 6.14 -10.23 -9.81
N PRO A 28 7.13 -10.28 -8.91
CA PRO A 28 6.88 -10.28 -7.47
C PRO A 28 6.35 -8.94 -6.96
N ASP A 29 6.63 -7.83 -7.66
CA ASP A 29 6.24 -6.50 -7.20
C ASP A 29 4.79 -6.14 -7.49
N CYS A 30 4.19 -6.74 -8.52
CA CYS A 30 2.78 -6.56 -8.84
C CYS A 30 1.97 -7.86 -8.74
N GLY A 31 2.58 -8.96 -8.30
CA GLY A 31 1.92 -10.26 -8.21
C GLY A 31 1.38 -10.77 -9.55
N GLY A 32 2.00 -10.41 -10.68
CA GLY A 32 1.57 -10.86 -12.01
C GLY A 32 0.60 -9.97 -12.76
N SER A 33 0.07 -8.92 -12.15
CA SER A 33 -0.98 -8.09 -12.77
C SER A 33 -0.49 -7.11 -13.84
N GLY A 34 0.80 -6.77 -13.87
CA GLY A 34 1.36 -5.67 -14.66
C GLY A 34 1.09 -4.27 -14.09
N GLU A 35 0.13 -4.13 -13.17
CA GLU A 35 -0.25 -2.87 -12.53
C GLU A 35 -0.20 -2.98 -10.99
N LEU A 36 0.40 -2.00 -10.34
CA LEU A 36 0.38 -1.91 -8.88
C LEU A 36 -1.04 -1.55 -8.40
N PRO A 37 -1.51 -2.13 -7.27
CA PRO A 37 -2.75 -1.70 -6.66
C PRO A 37 -2.60 -0.30 -6.04
N ASP A 38 -3.68 0.25 -5.48
CA ASP A 38 -3.58 1.49 -4.70
C ASP A 38 -2.61 1.33 -3.52
N THR A 39 -2.00 2.44 -3.10
CA THR A 39 -0.91 2.42 -2.12
C THR A 39 -1.34 1.80 -0.79
N SER A 40 -2.59 2.03 -0.38
CA SER A 40 -3.17 1.42 0.83
C SER A 40 -3.15 -0.11 0.80
N VAL A 41 -3.40 -0.72 -0.37
CA VAL A 41 -3.34 -2.18 -0.59
C VAL A 41 -1.90 -2.65 -0.73
N LEU A 42 -1.07 -1.90 -1.45
CA LEU A 42 0.35 -2.23 -1.64
C LEU A 42 1.10 -2.29 -0.29
N VAL A 43 0.79 -1.38 0.64
CA VAL A 43 1.37 -1.39 2.00
C VAL A 43 1.02 -2.69 2.72
N GLU A 44 -0.23 -3.16 2.64
CA GLU A 44 -0.62 -4.42 3.29
C GLU A 44 0.02 -5.64 2.63
N TRP A 45 0.17 -5.65 1.31
CA TRP A 45 0.92 -6.70 0.60
C TRP A 45 2.38 -6.75 1.08
N ARG A 46 3.05 -5.60 1.12
CA ARG A 46 4.44 -5.51 1.59
C ARG A 46 4.59 -5.90 3.06
N ALA A 47 3.65 -5.51 3.92
CA ALA A 47 3.64 -5.94 5.32
C ALA A 47 3.57 -7.47 5.44
N ARG A 48 2.71 -8.14 4.64
CA ARG A 48 2.61 -9.61 4.61
C ARG A 48 3.88 -10.28 4.10
N ASP A 49 4.51 -9.73 3.07
CA ASP A 49 5.78 -10.26 2.54
C ASP A 49 6.90 -10.18 3.57
N ILE A 50 7.01 -9.05 4.27
CA ILE A 50 7.99 -8.84 5.35
C ILE A 50 7.75 -9.87 6.46
N GLU A 51 6.51 -10.05 6.90
CA GLU A 51 6.19 -11.05 7.92
C GLU A 51 6.54 -12.47 7.47
N ALA A 52 6.13 -12.86 6.26
CA ALA A 52 6.40 -14.20 5.73
C ALA A 52 7.92 -14.46 5.61
N HIS A 53 8.70 -13.44 5.30
CA HIS A 53 10.15 -13.52 5.25
C HIS A 53 10.76 -13.72 6.65
N HIS A 54 10.34 -12.92 7.63
CA HIS A 54 10.90 -12.93 8.98
C HIS A 54 10.45 -14.12 9.83
N MET A 55 9.22 -14.63 9.62
CA MET A 55 8.76 -15.86 10.27
C MET A 55 9.60 -17.09 9.88
N LYS A 56 10.19 -17.09 8.67
CA LYS A 56 11.04 -18.20 8.19
C LYS A 56 12.47 -18.14 8.70
N ARG A 57 13.02 -16.95 8.97
CA ARG A 57 14.45 -16.76 9.28
C ARG A 57 14.81 -17.01 10.75
N GLN A 58 13.85 -16.95 11.67
CA GLN A 58 14.05 -17.16 13.13
C GLN A 58 15.24 -16.40 13.73
N ALA A 59 15.63 -15.27 13.12
CA ALA A 59 16.74 -14.45 13.60
C ALA A 59 16.25 -13.51 14.71
N PRO A 60 17.09 -13.10 15.67
CA PRO A 60 16.68 -12.26 16.81
C PRO A 60 15.97 -10.97 16.40
N GLU A 61 16.45 -10.31 15.34
CA GLU A 61 15.86 -9.08 14.78
C GLU A 61 14.47 -9.29 14.18
N SER A 62 14.08 -10.54 13.90
CA SER A 62 12.77 -10.85 13.31
C SER A 62 11.64 -10.56 14.28
N ALA A 63 11.86 -10.68 15.60
CA ALA A 63 10.86 -10.34 16.60
C ALA A 63 10.51 -8.84 16.56
N ASP A 64 11.52 -7.97 16.49
CA ASP A 64 11.34 -6.53 16.43
C ASP A 64 10.62 -6.10 15.14
N VAL A 65 10.98 -6.69 14.00
CA VAL A 65 10.32 -6.41 12.71
C VAL A 65 8.85 -6.85 12.74
N LEU A 66 8.55 -8.04 13.25
CA LEU A 66 7.17 -8.53 13.37
C LEU A 66 6.34 -7.64 14.32
N TRP A 67 6.95 -7.18 15.41
CA TRP A 67 6.30 -6.23 16.31
C TRP A 67 6.00 -4.90 15.60
N LEU A 68 6.96 -4.34 14.85
CA LEU A 68 6.76 -3.10 14.07
C LEU A 68 5.64 -3.25 13.03
N VAL A 69 5.56 -4.39 12.33
CA VAL A 69 4.46 -4.66 11.38
C VAL A 69 3.11 -4.72 12.11
N SER A 70 3.07 -5.32 13.29
CA SER A 70 1.84 -5.37 14.10
C SER A 70 1.37 -3.98 14.54
N GLU A 71 2.31 -3.11 14.94
CA GLU A 71 2.00 -1.73 15.33
C GLU A 71 1.59 -0.88 14.13
N LEU A 72 2.21 -1.07 12.97
CA LEU A 72 1.77 -0.43 11.72
C LEU A 72 0.31 -0.78 11.41
N ARG A 73 -0.07 -2.06 11.48
CA ARG A 73 -1.45 -2.48 11.23
C ARG A 73 -2.41 -1.92 12.26
N ARG A 74 -2.04 -1.93 13.55
CA ARG A 74 -2.86 -1.34 14.62
C ARG A 74 -3.14 0.14 14.35
N ALA A 75 -2.11 0.91 13.99
CA ALA A 75 -2.26 2.32 13.67
C ALA A 75 -3.14 2.56 12.44
N ARG A 76 -2.98 1.75 11.38
CA ARG A 76 -3.81 1.84 10.18
C ARG A 76 -5.27 1.49 10.47
N THR A 77 -5.55 0.47 11.27
CA THR A 77 -6.91 0.13 11.70
C THR A 77 -7.56 1.28 12.47
N ALA A 78 -6.85 1.85 13.46
CA ALA A 78 -7.36 2.98 14.24
C ALA A 78 -7.65 4.21 13.36
N LEU A 79 -6.79 4.50 12.37
CA LEU A 79 -7.05 5.59 11.42
C LEU A 79 -8.26 5.31 10.52
N ALA A 80 -8.50 4.06 10.14
CA ALA A 80 -9.69 3.68 9.37
C ALA A 80 -10.97 3.83 10.20
N GLU A 81 -10.92 3.49 11.49
CA GLU A 81 -12.02 3.73 12.44
C GLU A 81 -12.28 5.23 12.62
N ILE A 82 -11.24 6.04 12.81
CA ILE A 82 -11.36 7.51 12.89
C ILE A 82 -11.99 8.06 11.61
N LEU A 83 -11.58 7.57 10.44
CA LEU A 83 -12.13 7.99 9.15
C LEU A 83 -13.62 7.63 9.03
N SER A 84 -14.02 6.44 9.48
CA SER A 84 -15.42 6.01 9.53
C SER A 84 -16.24 6.93 10.43
N LEU A 85 -15.79 7.14 11.67
CA LEU A 85 -16.46 8.01 12.63
C LEU A 85 -16.58 9.44 12.12
N ALA A 86 -15.52 10.00 11.54
CA ALA A 86 -15.53 11.34 10.98
C ALA A 86 -16.45 11.49 9.75
N SER A 87 -16.84 10.38 9.12
CA SER A 87 -17.80 10.37 8.00
C SER A 87 -19.25 10.27 8.46
N GLU A 88 -19.50 9.86 9.71
CA GLU A 88 -20.84 9.75 10.30
C GLU A 88 -21.30 11.02 11.02
N VAL A 89 -20.35 11.89 11.40
CA VAL A 89 -20.64 13.17 12.06
C VAL A 89 -21.01 14.23 11.02
N GLU A 90 -21.88 15.18 11.40
CA GLU A 90 -22.25 16.32 10.56
C GLU A 90 -21.02 17.11 10.08
N ASP A 91 -21.08 17.57 8.84
CA ASP A 91 -19.99 18.28 8.20
C ASP A 91 -19.65 19.56 8.99
N SER A 92 -18.45 19.56 9.51
CA SER A 92 -17.78 20.66 10.21
C SER A 92 -16.34 20.75 9.75
N ASP A 93 -15.71 21.92 9.91
CA ASP A 93 -14.29 22.11 9.57
C ASP A 93 -13.39 21.05 10.22
N LEU A 94 -13.71 20.64 11.46
CA LEU A 94 -13.00 19.59 12.18
C LEU A 94 -13.19 18.20 11.52
N SER A 95 -14.42 17.81 11.19
CA SER A 95 -14.69 16.53 10.51
C SER A 95 -14.00 16.44 9.14
N VAL A 96 -13.93 17.56 8.41
CA VAL A 96 -13.23 17.66 7.12
C VAL A 96 -11.74 17.50 7.33
N ALA A 97 -11.15 18.19 8.31
CA ALA A 97 -9.74 18.06 8.64
C ALA A 97 -9.36 16.64 9.08
N LEU A 98 -10.19 16.00 9.91
CA LEU A 98 -9.98 14.60 10.34
C LEU A 98 -9.98 13.63 9.16
N ARG A 99 -10.99 13.72 8.28
CA ARG A 99 -11.04 12.91 7.05
C ARG A 99 -9.81 13.15 6.18
N ALA A 100 -9.39 14.41 6.00
CA ALA A 100 -8.23 14.75 5.19
C ALA A 100 -6.92 14.17 5.76
N ILE A 101 -6.71 14.25 7.07
CA ILE A 101 -5.52 13.70 7.75
C ILE A 101 -5.52 12.18 7.66
N ALA A 102 -6.64 11.52 7.99
CA ALA A 102 -6.75 10.07 7.96
C ALA A 102 -6.56 9.52 6.53
N ASN A 103 -7.19 10.15 5.53
CA ASN A 103 -7.02 9.78 4.12
C ASN A 103 -5.58 9.92 3.64
N ARG A 104 -4.87 10.98 4.07
CA ARG A 104 -3.46 11.17 3.74
C ARG A 104 -2.57 10.11 4.37
N ALA A 105 -2.79 9.80 5.65
CA ALA A 105 -2.01 8.80 6.38
C ALA A 105 -2.24 7.38 5.85
N LEU A 106 -3.50 7.06 5.53
CA LEU A 106 -3.88 5.74 5.01
C LEU A 106 -3.59 5.57 3.52
N GLN A 107 -3.45 6.69 2.79
CA GLN A 107 -3.31 6.75 1.34
C GLN A 107 -4.46 6.04 0.61
N VAL A 108 -5.69 6.23 1.10
CA VAL A 108 -6.92 5.61 0.54
C VAL A 108 -7.30 6.24 -0.78
N TYR A 109 -7.08 7.55 -0.91
CA TYR A 109 -7.33 8.29 -2.15
C TYR A 109 -6.01 8.62 -2.82
N ARG A 110 -5.96 8.38 -4.13
CA ARG A 110 -4.86 8.89 -4.95
C ARG A 110 -5.01 10.40 -5.02
N THR A 111 -4.05 11.13 -4.48
CA THR A 111 -3.88 12.54 -4.84
C THR A 111 -3.52 12.55 -6.33
N THR A 112 -4.46 12.89 -7.20
CA THR A 112 -4.11 13.19 -8.60
C THR A 112 -3.10 14.32 -8.55
N PRO A 113 -1.91 14.16 -9.13
CA PRO A 113 -1.06 15.32 -9.34
C PRO A 113 -1.89 16.32 -10.13
N VAL A 114 -1.98 17.55 -9.63
CA VAL A 114 -2.54 18.64 -10.42
C VAL A 114 -1.57 18.79 -11.58
N ASP A 115 -2.02 18.45 -12.80
CA ASP A 115 -1.27 18.82 -14.00
C ASP A 115 -1.23 20.35 -14.03
N GLU A 116 -0.12 20.93 -13.59
CA GLU A 116 0.17 22.34 -13.83
C GLU A 116 0.22 22.53 -15.35
N SER A 117 -0.85 23.12 -15.88
CA SER A 117 -1.02 23.50 -17.28
C SER A 117 -0.34 24.83 -17.57
#